data_AF-A0A8T6LYQ7-F1
#
_entry.id   AF-A0A8T6LYQ7-F1
#
_cell.length_a   1.000
_cell.length_b   1.000
_cell.length_c   1.000
_cell.angle_alpha   90.00
_cell.angle_beta   90.00
_cell.angle_gamma   90.00
#
_symmetry.space_group_name_H-M   'P 1'
#
loop_
_entity.id
_entity.type
_entity.pdbx_description
1 polymer ?
#
loop_
_entity_poly.entity_id
_entity_poly.type
_entity_poly.pdbx_seq_one_letter_code
_entity_poly.pdbx_strand_id
1 'polypeptide(L)'
;MGNIIMNSNNVIIIPGLGDDTNKLRIITNWWNKHGITPHIVSIGWHDQENFQQKLAKLVKTIDILSSQETVSLIGTSAGASA
;
A
#
# COMPACT_ATOMS: atom_id res chain seq x y z
N MET A 1 33.20 -9.14 -4.82
CA MET A 1 32.17 -8.39 -4.06
C MET A 1 30.84 -8.95 -4.53
N GLY A 2 30.13 -9.71 -3.69
CA GLY A 2 28.87 -10.33 -4.09
C GLY A 2 27.77 -9.28 -4.22
N ASN A 3 27.02 -9.33 -5.31
CA ASN A 3 25.77 -8.58 -5.42
C ASN A 3 24.81 -9.11 -4.35
N ILE A 4 24.55 -8.31 -3.32
CA ILE A 4 23.39 -8.52 -2.47
C ILE A 4 22.18 -8.18 -3.34
N ILE A 5 21.41 -9.19 -3.73
CA ILE A 5 20.08 -8.95 -4.32
C ILE A 5 19.26 -8.37 -3.17
N MET A 6 19.08 -7.04 -3.18
CA MET A 6 18.12 -6.38 -2.31
C MET A 6 16.75 -6.76 -2.86
N ASN A 7 16.11 -7.78 -2.29
CA ASN A 7 14.70 -8.04 -2.56
C ASN A 7 13.92 -6.80 -2.09
N SER A 8 13.40 -6.01 -3.02
CA SER A 8 12.53 -4.90 -2.66
C SER A 8 11.21 -5.49 -2.19
N ASN A 9 10.81 -5.12 -0.98
CA ASN A 9 9.54 -5.58 -0.41
C ASN A 9 8.50 -4.49 -0.63
N ASN A 10 7.51 -4.76 -1.46
CA ASN A 10 6.42 -3.82 -1.68
C ASN A 10 5.44 -3.92 -0.51
N VAL A 11 5.11 -2.78 0.10
CA VAL A 11 4.14 -2.72 1.20
C VAL A 11 3.00 -1.81 0.79
N ILE A 12 1.83 -2.37 0.60
CA ILE A 12 0.62 -1.59 0.34
C ILE A 12 0.03 -1.17 1.68
N ILE A 13 -0.29 0.12 1.82
CA ILE A 13 -0.85 0.69 3.05
C ILE A 13 -2.21 1.30 2.72
N ILE A 14 -3.24 0.83 3.41
CA ILE A 14 -4.61 1.30 3.29
C ILE A 14 -4.93 2.18 4.52
N PRO A 15 -5.17 3.49 4.32
CA PRO A 15 -5.59 4.38 5.39
C PRO A 15 -7.01 4.05 5.86
N GLY A 16 -7.28 4.32 7.14
CA GLY A 16 -8.64 4.30 7.68
C GLY A 16 -9.51 5.41 7.11
N LEU A 17 -10.72 5.56 7.66
CA LEU A 17 -11.74 6.49 7.14
C LEU A 17 -11.23 7.92 6.92
N GLY A 18 -10.32 8.42 7.77
CA GLY A 18 -9.73 9.75 7.64
C GLY A 18 -8.84 9.96 6.41
N ASP A 19 -8.51 8.90 5.66
CA ASP A 19 -7.69 8.92 4.44
C ASP A 19 -6.38 9.72 4.60
N ASP A 20 -5.71 9.54 5.74
CA ASP A 20 -4.52 10.29 6.20
C ASP A 20 -3.23 9.97 5.40
N THR A 21 -3.33 9.88 4.08
CA THR A 21 -2.25 9.46 3.15
C THR A 21 -0.96 10.25 3.33
N ASN A 22 -1.05 11.57 3.57
CA ASN A 22 0.13 12.42 3.79
C ASN A 22 0.88 12.06 5.08
N LYS A 23 0.14 11.80 6.18
CA LYS A 23 0.76 11.38 7.44
C LYS A 23 1.44 10.03 7.27
N LEU A 24 0.75 9.08 6.62
CA LEU A 24 1.30 7.76 6.30
C LEU A 24 2.58 7.86 5.44
N ARG A 25 2.62 8.77 4.47
CA ARG A 25 3.80 8.99 3.62
C ARG A 25 4.98 9.49 4.43
N ILE A 26 4.76 10.43 5.36
CA ILE A 26 5.82 10.97 6.22
C ILE A 26 6.38 9.87 7.12
N ILE A 27 5.53 9.11 7.82
CA ILE A 27 5.99 8.10 8.79
C ILE A 27 6.66 6.90 8.13
N THR A 28 6.33 6.60 6.87
CA THR A 28 6.89 5.46 6.12
C THR A 28 8.01 5.84 5.17
N ASN A 29 8.32 7.13 5.00
CA ASN A 29 9.33 7.59 4.06
C ASN A 29 10.70 6.93 4.27
N TRP A 30 11.07 6.69 5.54
CA TRP A 30 12.35 6.09 5.90
C TRP A 30 12.47 4.61 5.52
N TRP A 31 11.36 3.91 5.25
CA TRP A 31 11.35 2.49 4.87
C TRP A 31 12.09 2.20 3.57
N ASN A 32 12.08 3.16 2.62
CA ASN A 32 12.83 3.05 1.37
C ASN A 32 14.33 2.82 1.60
N LYS A 33 14.89 3.39 2.69
CA LYS A 33 16.30 3.19 3.06
C LYS A 33 16.60 1.77 3.53
N HIS A 34 15.56 1.00 3.87
CA HIS A 34 15.63 -0.40 4.30
C HIS A 34 15.18 -1.37 3.21
N GLY A 35 15.08 -0.94 1.95
CA GLY A 35 14.65 -1.79 0.84
C GLY A 35 13.16 -2.13 0.86
N ILE A 36 12.35 -1.35 1.60
CA ILE A 36 10.90 -1.51 1.67
C ILE A 36 10.26 -0.33 0.92
N THR A 37 9.43 -0.64 -0.08
CA THR A 37 8.78 0.37 -0.92
C THR A 37 7.30 0.51 -0.50
N PRO A 38 6.93 1.57 0.24
CA PRO A 38 5.54 1.78 0.65
C PRO A 38 4.69 2.37 -0.48
N HIS A 39 3.55 1.74 -0.73
CA HIS A 39 2.50 2.14 -1.67
C HIS A 39 1.24 2.49 -0.89
N ILE A 40 0.99 3.78 -0.68
CA ILE A 40 -0.19 4.23 0.05
C ILE A 40 -1.35 4.36 -0.92
N VAL A 41 -2.40 3.55 -0.72
CA VAL A 41 -3.58 3.48 -1.60
C VAL A 41 -4.75 4.17 -0.91
N SER A 42 -5.13 5.35 -1.39
CA SER A 42 -6.38 5.99 -0.96
C SER A 42 -7.57 5.17 -1.48
N ILE A 43 -8.49 4.85 -0.57
CA ILE A 43 -9.75 4.17 -0.90
C ILE A 43 -10.82 5.18 -1.31
N GLY A 44 -10.68 6.46 -0.94
CA GLY A 44 -11.71 7.47 -1.16
C GLY A 44 -12.98 7.21 -0.34
N TRP A 45 -12.85 6.90 0.96
CA TRP A 45 -13.96 6.43 1.82
C TRP A 45 -15.26 7.26 1.78
N HIS A 46 -15.17 8.53 1.43
CA HIS A 46 -16.27 9.49 1.42
C HIS A 46 -16.70 9.95 0.02
N ASP A 47 -16.18 9.35 -1.04
CA ASP A 47 -16.65 9.65 -2.39
C ASP A 47 -17.95 8.89 -2.73
N GLN A 48 -18.43 9.03 -3.97
CA GLN A 48 -19.65 8.38 -4.46
C GLN A 48 -19.39 7.02 -5.14
N GLU A 49 -18.14 6.56 -5.18
CA GLU A 49 -17.78 5.28 -5.78
C GLU A 49 -18.19 4.14 -4.86
N ASN A 50 -18.75 3.07 -5.42
CA ASN A 50 -19.14 1.92 -4.61
C ASN A 50 -17.90 1.12 -4.14
N PHE A 51 -18.07 0.38 -3.05
CA PHE A 51 -16.97 -0.37 -2.46
C PHE A 51 -16.39 -1.45 -3.40
N GLN A 52 -17.22 -2.10 -4.20
CA GLN A 52 -16.76 -3.15 -5.13
C GLN A 52 -15.79 -2.61 -6.18
N GLN A 53 -16.04 -1.41 -6.69
CA GLN A 53 -15.16 -0.73 -7.63
C GLN A 53 -13.82 -0.35 -6.97
N LYS A 54 -13.86 0.14 -5.73
CA LYS A 54 -12.65 0.44 -4.94
C LYS A 54 -11.82 -0.81 -4.69
N LEU A 55 -12.47 -1.89 -4.27
CA LEU A 55 -11.83 -3.19 -4.05
C LEU A 55 -11.21 -3.72 -5.34
N ALA A 56 -11.90 -3.63 -6.48
CA ALA A 56 -11.37 -4.05 -7.77
C ALA A 56 -10.09 -3.26 -8.16
N LYS A 57 -10.05 -1.95 -7.89
CA LYS A 57 -8.84 -1.13 -8.11
C LYS A 57 -7.69 -1.54 -7.17
N LEU A 58 -8.00 -1.81 -5.90
CA LEU A 58 -7.02 -2.27 -4.92
C LEU A 58 -6.43 -3.63 -5.32
N VAL A 59 -7.27 -4.61 -5.66
CA VAL A 59 -6.84 -5.93 -6.13
C VAL A 59 -5.98 -5.81 -7.38
N LYS A 60 -6.38 -5.00 -8.36
CA LYS A 60 -5.56 -4.75 -9.55
C LYS A 60 -4.17 -4.19 -9.20
N THR A 61 -4.10 -3.34 -8.18
CA THR A 61 -2.82 -2.78 -7.70
C THR A 61 -1.95 -3.86 -7.07
N ILE A 62 -2.55 -4.75 -6.27
CA ILE A 62 -1.88 -5.93 -5.68
C ILE A 62 -1.36 -6.85 -6.79
N ASP A 63 -2.18 -7.16 -7.80
CA ASP A 63 -1.79 -8.04 -8.92
C ASP A 63 -0.59 -7.47 -9.70
N ILE A 64 -0.59 -6.16 -9.97
CA ILE A 64 0.53 -5.50 -10.65
C ILE A 64 1.81 -5.63 -9.83
N LEU A 65 1.75 -5.32 -8.53
CA LEU A 65 2.94 -5.32 -7.65
C LEU A 65 3.46 -6.74 -7.35
N SER A 66 2.55 -7.71 -7.23
CA SER A 66 2.88 -9.11 -6.93
C SER A 66 3.47 -9.87 -8.13
N SER A 67 3.37 -9.32 -9.34
CA SER A 67 3.94 -9.94 -10.54
C SER A 67 5.47 -9.99 -10.55
N GLN A 68 6.14 -9.16 -9.74
CA GLN A 68 7.61 -9.03 -9.72
C GLN A 68 8.23 -9.36 -8.37
N GLU A 69 7.54 -9.06 -7.25
CA GLU A 69 8.10 -9.16 -5.90
C GLU A 69 7.03 -9.55 -4.88
N THR A 70 7.45 -9.93 -3.67
CA THR A 70 6.50 -10.16 -2.57
C THR A 70 5.84 -8.86 -2.13
N VAL A 71 4.52 -8.93 -1.92
CA VAL A 71 3.70 -7.79 -1.46
C VAL A 71 3.19 -8.08 -0.06
N SER A 72 3.39 -7.13 0.85
CA SER A 72 2.72 -7.10 2.15
C SER A 72 1.59 -6.08 2.13
N LEU A 73 0.53 -6.33 2.90
CA LEU A 73 -0.62 -5.43 3.02
C LEU A 73 -0.78 -4.98 4.48
N ILE A 74 -0.92 -3.67 4.69
CA ILE A 74 -1.16 -3.07 6.00
C ILE A 74 -2.43 -2.22 5.91
N GLY A 75 -3.42 -2.53 6.75
CA GLY A 75 -4.61 -1.71 6.93
C GLY A 75 -4.57 -0.95 8.25
N THR A 76 -4.99 0.31 8.25
CA THR A 76 -5.11 1.11 9.48
C THR A 76 -6.59 1.35 9.82
N SER A 77 -7.04 0.97 11.02
CA SER A 77 -8.46 1.10 11.41
C SER A 77 -9.38 0.48 10.34
N ALA A 78 -10.32 1.24 9.75
CA ALA A 78 -11.20 0.78 8.66
C ALA A 78 -10.45 0.30 7.40
N GLY A 79 -9.21 0.73 7.19
CA GLY A 79 -8.37 0.22 6.11
C GLY A 79 -8.01 -1.26 6.27
N ALA A 80 -8.13 -1.84 7.48
CA ALA A 80 -7.95 -3.27 7.71
C ALA A 80 -9.17 -4.11 7.29
N SER A 81 -10.32 -3.47 7.08
CA SER A 81 -11.54 -4.12 6.58
C SER A 81 -11.80 -3.91 5.09
N ALA A 82 -10.89 -3.19 4.41
CA ALA A 82 -10.94 -2.96 2.98
C ALA A 82 -10.60 -4.22 2.17
#